data_AF-A0A8D2DG73-F1
#
_entry.id   AF-A0A8D2DG73-F1
#
_cell.length_a   1.000
_cell.length_b   1.000
_cell.length_c   1.000
_cell.angle_alpha   90.00
_cell.angle_beta   90.00
_cell.angle_gamma   90.00
#
_symmetry.space_group_name_H-M   'P 1'
#
loop_
_entity.id
_entity.type
_entity.pdbx_description
1 polymer ?
#
loop_
_entity_poly.entity_id
_entity_poly.type
_entity_poly.pdbx_seq_one_letter_code
_entity_poly.pdbx_strand_id
1 'polypeptide(L)'
;MAAAAGDSAARPLQSAMKLANGAIELDAGNRPREAYTEYLRSIHYISQALLEEAETNQEASETVPPDTSKMLKLAGQCLERAQSTAAKLVCICFPAMPVAAPVPSPASRHRRVCSDEGGKLSPFLPPEIFQKLQVVDSQSSKKELTPLEEASLQNQKLKATYEARMARLDPSQAMQKTSLTLSLQRQMMENLVIAKAREETLQRKMEERRLRLQEAANRCVSAGLSAVVGGLGGSLCPRVQPWAQLILPPGGSAVRLP
;
A
#
# COMPACT_ATOMS: atom_id res chain seq x y z
N MET A 1 31.78 42.55 19.14
CA MET A 1 30.81 42.41 18.04
C MET A 1 30.23 41.00 18.11
N ALA A 2 28.93 40.85 18.35
CA ALA A 2 28.24 39.57 18.44
C ALA A 2 27.59 39.25 17.08
N ALA A 3 27.90 38.08 16.51
CA ALA A 3 27.40 37.66 15.20
C ALA A 3 26.16 36.76 15.34
N ALA A 4 25.14 37.09 14.57
CA ALA A 4 23.82 36.48 14.54
C ALA A 4 23.86 35.06 13.93
N ALA A 5 23.50 34.04 14.73
CA ALA A 5 23.41 32.64 14.29
C ALA A 5 22.03 32.00 14.57
N GLY A 6 20.97 32.82 14.77
CA GLY A 6 19.66 32.34 15.22
C GLY A 6 18.50 32.39 14.22
N ASP A 7 18.63 33.10 13.09
CA ASP A 7 17.46 33.47 12.26
C ASP A 7 17.21 32.57 11.03
N SER A 8 18.14 31.69 10.67
CA SER A 8 17.98 30.83 9.47
C SER A 8 17.03 29.66 9.71
N ALA A 9 17.04 29.05 10.91
CA ALA A 9 16.25 27.87 11.24
C ALA A 9 14.74 28.16 11.43
N ALA A 10 14.36 29.39 11.80
CA ALA A 10 12.95 29.78 11.93
C ALA A 10 12.23 29.95 10.57
N ARG A 11 12.99 30.24 9.50
CA ARG A 11 12.47 30.47 8.14
C ARG A 11 11.89 29.22 7.45
N PRO A 12 12.51 28.03 7.50
CA PRO A 12 11.93 26.84 6.88
C PRO A 12 10.63 26.42 7.55
N LEU A 13 10.54 26.44 8.89
CA LEU A 13 9.29 26.13 9.59
C LEU A 13 8.18 27.12 9.22
N GLN A 14 8.48 28.43 9.20
CA GLN A 14 7.48 29.44 8.82
C GLN A 14 7.00 29.28 7.37
N SER A 15 7.90 28.94 6.45
CA SER A 15 7.58 28.71 5.05
C SER A 15 6.73 27.45 4.86
N ALA A 16 7.06 26.38 5.58
CA ALA A 16 6.27 25.15 5.62
C ALA A 16 4.85 25.41 6.15
N MET A 17 4.70 26.19 7.22
CA MET A 17 3.39 26.57 7.76
C MET A 17 2.55 27.36 6.73
N LYS A 18 3.17 28.28 5.97
CA LYS A 18 2.47 29.02 4.91
C LYS A 18 1.97 28.10 3.80
N LEU A 19 2.79 27.15 3.35
CA LEU A 19 2.40 26.16 2.35
C LEU A 19 1.26 25.26 2.85
N ALA A 20 1.36 24.79 4.10
CA ALA A 20 0.32 23.99 4.73
C ALA A 20 -1.01 24.76 4.87
N ASN A 21 -0.96 26.04 5.25
CA ASN A 21 -2.15 26.89 5.35
C ASN A 21 -2.80 27.13 3.98
N GLY A 22 -2.02 27.35 2.92
CA GLY A 22 -2.56 27.44 1.56
C GLY A 22 -3.28 26.17 1.12
N ALA A 23 -2.77 24.99 1.49
CA ALA A 23 -3.46 23.72 1.24
C ALA A 23 -4.77 23.59 2.02
N ILE A 24 -4.80 24.07 3.28
CA ILE A 24 -6.01 24.09 4.12
C ILE A 24 -7.08 25.02 3.52
N GLU A 25 -6.70 26.19 3.01
CA GLU A 25 -7.63 27.12 2.34
C GLU A 25 -8.27 26.48 1.09
N LEU A 26 -7.50 25.70 0.32
CA LEU A 26 -8.02 24.96 -0.84
C LEU A 26 -8.94 23.80 -0.44
N ASP A 27 -8.66 23.10 0.67
CA ASP A 27 -9.55 22.05 1.19
C ASP A 27 -10.86 22.65 1.73
N ALA A 28 -10.79 23.82 2.39
CA ALA A 28 -11.96 24.58 2.82
C ALA A 28 -12.77 25.13 1.64
N GLY A 29 -12.10 25.52 0.55
CA GLY A 29 -12.72 25.97 -0.71
C GLY A 29 -13.30 24.84 -1.57
N ASN A 30 -13.40 23.61 -1.06
CA ASN A 30 -13.93 22.43 -1.75
C ASN A 30 -13.22 22.11 -3.08
N ARG A 31 -11.91 22.36 -3.17
CA ARG A 31 -11.06 22.00 -4.32
C ARG A 31 -10.11 20.85 -3.93
N PRO A 32 -10.64 19.63 -3.70
CA PRO A 32 -9.87 18.55 -3.08
C PRO A 32 -8.68 18.10 -3.93
N ARG A 33 -8.75 18.22 -5.26
CA ARG A 33 -7.65 17.81 -6.14
C ARG A 33 -6.42 18.70 -5.95
N GLU A 34 -6.65 20.00 -5.83
CA GLU A 34 -5.59 21.00 -5.66
C GLU A 34 -5.08 21.02 -4.23
N ALA A 35 -5.98 20.93 -3.25
CA ALA A 35 -5.62 20.77 -1.85
C ALA A 35 -4.71 19.55 -1.63
N TYR A 36 -5.05 18.41 -2.24
CA TYR A 36 -4.23 17.19 -2.18
C TYR A 36 -2.82 17.41 -2.73
N THR A 37 -2.69 18.06 -3.90
CA THR A 37 -1.38 18.35 -4.48
C THR A 37 -0.56 19.33 -3.64
N GLU A 38 -1.20 20.33 -3.02
CA GLU A 38 -0.51 21.27 -2.13
C GLU A 38 -0.09 20.62 -0.81
N TYR A 39 -0.88 19.69 -0.26
CA TYR A 39 -0.45 18.91 0.91
C TYR A 39 0.79 18.07 0.61
N LEU A 40 0.84 17.41 -0.55
CA LEU A 40 2.03 16.66 -0.98
C LEU A 40 3.25 17.58 -1.18
N ARG A 41 3.04 18.78 -1.73
CA ARG A 41 4.11 19.78 -1.89
C ARG A 41 4.65 20.28 -0.55
N SER A 42 3.76 20.51 0.43
CA SER A 42 4.14 20.87 1.80
C SER A 42 4.97 19.76 2.46
N ILE A 43 4.55 18.51 2.34
CA ILE A 43 5.29 17.33 2.87
C ILE A 43 6.67 17.23 2.21
N HIS A 44 6.74 17.35 0.88
CA HIS A 44 8.00 17.31 0.15
C HIS A 44 8.97 18.40 0.61
N TYR A 45 8.50 19.63 0.72
CA TYR A 45 9.29 20.75 1.21
C TYR A 45 9.82 20.51 2.64
N ILE A 46 8.96 20.02 3.53
CA ILE A 46 9.35 19.71 4.91
C ILE A 46 10.43 18.61 4.93
N SER A 47 10.25 17.53 4.17
CA SER A 47 11.23 16.45 4.08
C SER A 47 12.58 16.95 3.55
N GLN A 48 12.57 17.81 2.54
CA GLN A 48 13.80 18.39 1.99
C GLN A 48 14.51 19.31 2.99
N ALA A 49 13.79 20.22 3.63
CA ALA A 49 14.36 21.14 4.62
C ALA A 49 14.96 20.39 5.83
N LEU A 50 14.34 19.29 6.26
CA LEU A 50 14.87 18.44 7.33
C LEU A 50 16.11 17.65 6.91
N LEU A 51 16.23 17.27 5.64
CA LEU A 51 17.43 16.61 5.10
C LEU A 51 18.60 17.60 5.05
N GLU A 52 18.37 18.81 4.55
CA GLU A 52 19.38 19.88 4.54
C GLU A 52 19.85 20.22 5.96
N GLU A 53 18.96 20.18 6.95
CA GLU A 53 19.30 20.38 8.36
C GLU A 53 20.11 19.20 8.95
N ALA A 54 19.84 17.96 8.54
CA ALA A 54 20.59 16.79 8.97
C ALA A 54 22.01 16.75 8.37
N GLU A 55 22.17 17.19 7.12
CA GLU A 55 23.46 17.28 6.43
C GLU A 55 24.35 18.40 6.98
N THR A 56 23.74 19.50 7.43
CA THR A 56 24.48 20.67 7.95
C THR A 56 24.85 20.57 9.44
N ASN A 57 24.13 19.76 10.24
CA ASN A 57 24.39 19.57 11.67
C ASN A 57 25.35 18.42 12.01
N GLN A 58 26.13 17.93 11.05
CA GLN A 58 27.02 16.77 11.22
C GLN A 58 28.12 16.92 12.30
N GLU A 59 28.38 18.13 12.81
CA GLU A 59 29.50 18.42 13.74
C GLU A 59 29.11 19.14 15.04
N ALA A 60 27.82 19.42 15.34
CA ALA A 60 27.47 20.13 16.58
C ALA A 60 26.13 19.71 17.20
N SER A 61 26.22 18.96 18.31
CA SER A 61 25.17 18.67 19.29
C SER A 61 24.11 17.63 18.88
N GLU A 62 24.11 16.50 19.58
CA GLU A 62 23.21 15.33 19.49
C GLU A 62 21.73 15.61 19.84
N THR A 63 21.35 16.89 19.98
CA THR A 63 20.00 17.28 20.35
C THR A 63 19.21 17.71 19.12
N VAL A 64 18.19 16.92 18.78
CA VAL A 64 17.23 17.23 17.72
C VAL A 64 16.56 18.58 18.05
N PRO A 65 16.74 19.63 17.24
CA PRO A 65 16.27 20.96 17.59
C PRO A 65 14.74 21.00 17.62
N PRO A 66 14.13 21.81 18.51
CA PRO A 66 12.69 21.79 18.75
C PRO A 66 11.84 22.10 17.50
N ASP A 67 12.41 22.79 16.51
CA ASP A 67 11.73 23.14 15.27
C ASP A 67 11.61 21.95 14.31
N THR A 68 12.57 21.01 14.29
CA THR A 68 12.42 19.75 13.53
C THR A 68 11.23 18.94 14.01
N SER A 69 11.01 18.86 15.34
CA SER A 69 9.86 18.18 15.93
C SER A 69 8.54 18.82 15.49
N LYS A 70 8.49 20.15 15.40
CA LYS A 70 7.32 20.88 14.89
C LYS A 70 7.11 20.64 13.40
N MET A 71 8.17 20.62 12.60
CA MET A 71 8.11 20.32 11.16
C MET A 71 7.62 18.89 10.91
N LEU A 72 8.12 17.91 11.66
CA LEU A 72 7.65 16.51 11.59
C LEU A 72 6.18 16.37 11.98
N LYS A 73 5.73 17.07 13.03
CA LYS A 73 4.30 17.12 13.39
C LYS A 73 3.45 17.75 12.29
N LEU A 74 3.93 18.83 11.68
CA LEU A 74 3.24 19.50 10.57
C LEU A 74 3.14 18.58 9.34
N ALA A 75 4.20 17.85 9.00
CA ALA A 75 4.18 16.86 7.93
C ALA A 75 3.17 15.73 8.22
N GLY A 76 3.13 15.23 9.45
CA GLY A 76 2.14 14.24 9.88
C GLY A 76 0.70 14.73 9.70
N GLN A 77 0.42 15.97 10.12
CA GLN A 77 -0.91 16.58 9.93
C GLN A 77 -1.25 16.77 8.45
N CYS A 78 -0.30 17.22 7.63
CA CYS A 78 -0.50 17.33 6.18
C CYS A 78 -0.79 15.97 5.55
N LEU A 79 -0.16 14.90 6.02
CA LEU A 79 -0.38 13.54 5.53
C LEU A 79 -1.78 13.00 5.89
N GLU A 80 -2.23 13.18 7.14
CA GLU A 80 -3.58 12.79 7.57
C GLU A 80 -4.66 13.51 6.76
N ARG A 81 -4.46 14.81 6.51
CA ARG A 81 -5.35 15.61 5.67
C ARG A 81 -5.30 15.18 4.21
N ALA A 82 -4.12 14.93 3.65
CA ALA A 82 -3.98 14.41 2.28
C ALA A 82 -4.70 13.07 2.09
N GLN A 83 -4.64 12.16 3.06
CA GLN A 83 -5.37 10.89 3.03
C GLN A 83 -6.89 11.12 3.05
N SER A 84 -7.35 12.03 3.93
CA SER A 84 -8.76 12.40 4.01
C SER A 84 -9.26 13.04 2.71
N THR A 85 -8.47 13.93 2.11
CA THR A 85 -8.78 14.58 0.84
C THR A 85 -8.74 13.57 -0.32
N ALA A 86 -7.83 12.59 -0.30
CA ALA A 86 -7.81 11.50 -1.27
C ALA A 86 -9.08 10.64 -1.17
N ALA A 87 -9.56 10.35 0.04
CA ALA A 87 -10.84 9.66 0.23
C ALA A 87 -12.02 10.48 -0.33
N LYS A 88 -12.03 11.81 -0.14
CA LYS A 88 -13.02 12.72 -0.77
C LYS A 88 -12.95 12.66 -2.30
N LEU A 89 -11.75 12.59 -2.89
CA LEU A 89 -11.58 12.46 -4.35
C LEU A 89 -12.13 11.14 -4.90
N VAL A 90 -11.97 10.05 -4.16
CA VAL A 90 -12.56 8.74 -4.51
C VAL A 90 -14.09 8.81 -4.47
N CYS A 91 -14.67 9.52 -3.50
CA CYS A 91 -16.12 9.77 -3.41
C CYS A 91 -16.68 10.71 -4.49
N ILE A 92 -15.86 11.53 -5.17
CA ILE A 92 -16.34 12.33 -6.31
C ILE A 92 -16.44 11.49 -7.58
N CYS A 93 -15.66 10.41 -7.70
CA CYS A 93 -15.71 9.47 -8.83
C CYS A 93 -16.75 8.35 -8.66
N PHE A 94 -17.33 8.18 -7.46
CA PHE A 94 -18.45 7.29 -7.21
C PHE A 94 -19.55 8.08 -6.51
N PRO A 95 -20.69 8.40 -7.16
CA PRO A 95 -21.75 9.16 -6.51
C PRO A 95 -22.26 8.40 -5.28
N ALA A 96 -22.06 9.01 -4.11
CA ALA A 96 -22.53 8.51 -2.83
C ALA A 96 -24.07 8.54 -2.79
N MET A 97 -24.66 7.41 -2.40
CA MET A 97 -26.09 7.30 -2.07
C MET A 97 -26.44 8.22 -0.89
N PRO A 98 -27.63 8.83 -0.87
CA PRO A 98 -28.02 9.72 0.21
C PRO A 98 -28.30 8.94 1.51
N VAL A 99 -27.56 9.30 2.56
CA VAL A 99 -27.81 8.96 3.96
C VAL A 99 -28.93 9.87 4.49
N ALA A 100 -30.01 9.29 5.01
CA ALA A 100 -30.99 10.00 5.83
C ALA A 100 -31.09 9.33 7.20
N ALA A 101 -30.81 10.10 8.25
CA ALA A 101 -31.07 9.78 9.66
C ALA A 101 -32.47 10.36 10.07
N PRO A 102 -32.91 10.30 11.35
CA PRO A 102 -33.62 9.17 11.96
C PRO A 102 -35.01 9.53 12.60
N VAL A 103 -35.81 8.48 12.93
CA VAL A 103 -36.95 8.42 13.92
C VAL A 103 -38.33 9.00 13.48
N PRO A 104 -39.53 8.56 14.00
CA PRO A 104 -39.97 7.35 14.73
C PRO A 104 -41.05 6.51 14.00
N SER A 105 -41.31 5.30 14.52
CA SER A 105 -42.48 4.48 14.23
C SER A 105 -43.80 5.11 14.72
N PRO A 106 -44.97 4.76 14.12
CA PRO A 106 -45.79 3.74 14.75
C PRO A 106 -46.46 2.76 13.78
N ALA A 107 -46.87 1.63 14.35
CA ALA A 107 -47.58 0.53 13.71
C ALA A 107 -48.94 0.95 13.12
N SER A 108 -49.31 0.39 11.97
CA SER A 108 -50.70 -0.02 11.70
C SER A 108 -50.80 -0.86 10.42
N ARG A 109 -51.35 -2.07 10.56
CA ARG A 109 -51.80 -2.92 9.46
C ARG A 109 -53.09 -2.33 8.87
N HIS A 110 -53.16 -2.15 7.55
CA HIS A 110 -54.28 -2.60 6.69
C HIS A 110 -54.33 -1.92 5.30
N ARG A 111 -54.63 -2.76 4.30
CA ARG A 111 -55.50 -2.53 3.12
C ARG A 111 -54.94 -1.84 1.87
N ARG A 112 -55.00 -2.61 0.77
CA ARG A 112 -54.92 -2.23 -0.66
C ARG A 112 -55.65 -0.92 -0.98
N VAL A 113 -55.04 -0.06 -1.80
CA VAL A 113 -55.57 0.44 -3.08
C VAL A 113 -54.39 0.85 -3.99
N CYS A 114 -54.49 0.56 -5.28
CA CYS A 114 -53.56 0.99 -6.33
C CYS A 114 -53.64 2.51 -6.54
N SER A 115 -52.49 3.18 -6.64
CA SER A 115 -52.38 4.43 -7.40
C SER A 115 -51.33 4.23 -8.48
N ASP A 116 -51.83 4.25 -9.70
CA ASP A 116 -51.15 4.52 -10.95
C ASP A 116 -50.48 5.90 -10.88
N GLU A 117 -49.17 5.95 -11.11
CA GLU A 117 -48.42 7.05 -11.73
C GLU A 117 -47.01 6.47 -12.04
N GLY A 118 -46.66 6.42 -13.32
CA GLY A 118 -45.47 5.76 -13.82
C GLY A 118 -44.14 6.40 -13.39
N GLY A 119 -43.16 5.55 -13.07
CA GLY A 119 -41.77 5.94 -12.87
C GLY A 119 -40.88 4.72 -12.59
N LYS A 120 -40.29 4.17 -13.67
CA LYS A 120 -39.37 3.03 -13.68
C LYS A 120 -38.33 3.07 -12.55
N LEU A 121 -38.26 2.04 -11.70
CA LEU A 121 -37.01 1.33 -11.34
C LEU A 121 -37.38 -0.10 -10.86
N SER A 122 -37.02 -1.10 -11.66
CA SER A 122 -37.18 -2.52 -11.36
C SER A 122 -36.36 -2.93 -10.11
N PRO A 123 -36.91 -3.66 -9.12
CA PRO A 123 -36.24 -3.90 -7.81
C PRO A 123 -35.32 -5.11 -7.73
N PHE A 124 -35.02 -5.81 -8.82
CA PHE A 124 -34.22 -7.03 -8.77
C PHE A 124 -33.19 -7.05 -9.89
N LEU A 125 -31.91 -7.00 -9.49
CA LEU A 125 -30.80 -7.29 -10.40
C LEU A 125 -30.73 -8.82 -10.62
N PRO A 126 -30.51 -9.28 -11.85
CA PRO A 126 -30.34 -10.70 -12.16
C PRO A 126 -29.26 -11.36 -11.29
N PRO A 127 -29.41 -12.65 -10.92
CA PRO A 127 -28.46 -13.39 -10.07
C PRO A 127 -27.00 -13.30 -10.54
N GLU A 128 -26.79 -13.13 -11.84
CA GLU A 128 -25.50 -13.00 -12.50
C GLU A 128 -24.73 -11.74 -12.07
N ILE A 129 -25.44 -10.67 -11.68
CA ILE A 129 -24.85 -9.41 -11.23
C ILE A 129 -24.49 -9.47 -9.75
N PHE A 130 -25.34 -10.11 -8.93
CA PHE A 130 -25.04 -10.40 -7.52
C PHE A 130 -23.79 -11.26 -7.36
N GLN A 131 -23.64 -12.28 -8.21
CA GLN A 131 -22.47 -13.15 -8.20
C GLN A 131 -21.20 -12.38 -8.60
N LYS A 132 -21.27 -11.48 -9.59
CA LYS A 132 -20.13 -10.66 -10.00
C LYS A 132 -19.70 -9.68 -8.92
N LEU A 133 -20.63 -9.05 -8.22
CA LEU A 133 -20.32 -8.11 -7.13
C LEU A 133 -19.76 -8.83 -5.90
N GLN A 134 -20.31 -10.00 -5.52
CA GLN A 134 -19.71 -10.83 -4.47
C GLN A 134 -18.31 -11.32 -4.82
N VAL A 135 -18.04 -11.68 -6.08
CA VAL A 135 -16.71 -12.11 -6.53
C VAL A 135 -15.70 -10.97 -6.47
N VAL A 136 -16.11 -9.73 -6.79
CA VAL A 136 -15.27 -8.52 -6.75
C VAL A 136 -14.95 -8.11 -5.32
N ASP A 137 -15.94 -8.08 -4.42
CA ASP A 137 -15.71 -7.76 -2.99
C ASP A 137 -14.94 -8.86 -2.25
N SER A 138 -15.00 -10.10 -2.73
CA SER A 138 -14.21 -11.23 -2.20
C SER A 138 -12.78 -11.32 -2.75
N GLN A 139 -12.39 -10.48 -3.72
CA GLN A 139 -11.05 -10.51 -4.31
C GLN A 139 -10.07 -9.53 -3.64
N SER A 140 -10.52 -8.40 -3.10
CA SER A 140 -9.62 -7.37 -2.54
C SER A 140 -9.13 -7.65 -1.11
N SER A 141 -9.79 -8.55 -0.37
CA SER A 141 -9.30 -9.05 0.93
C SER A 141 -8.31 -10.21 0.80
N LYS A 142 -8.12 -10.75 -0.41
CA LYS A 142 -7.07 -11.71 -0.74
C LYS A 142 -5.76 -10.96 -0.96
N LYS A 143 -5.18 -10.44 0.13
CA LYS A 143 -3.71 -10.41 0.17
C LYS A 143 -3.28 -11.85 -0.15
N GLU A 144 -2.50 -12.04 -1.22
CA GLU A 144 -1.93 -13.35 -1.53
C GLU A 144 -1.02 -13.74 -0.37
N LEU A 145 -1.61 -14.40 0.62
CA LEU A 145 -0.92 -14.85 1.81
C LEU A 145 0.02 -15.98 1.41
N THR A 146 1.20 -16.00 2.01
CA THR A 146 2.08 -17.16 1.86
C THR A 146 1.31 -18.42 2.30
N PRO A 147 1.58 -19.59 1.70
CA PRO A 147 0.94 -20.84 2.13
C PRO A 147 1.08 -21.08 3.64
N LEU A 148 2.16 -20.59 4.24
CA LEU A 148 2.42 -20.65 5.68
C LEU A 148 1.55 -19.68 6.49
N GLU A 149 1.37 -18.43 6.03
CA GLU A 149 0.44 -17.48 6.67
C GLU A 149 -1.00 -18.01 6.63
N GLU A 150 -1.42 -18.58 5.51
CA GLU A 150 -2.77 -19.13 5.35
C GLU A 150 -3.03 -20.25 6.38
N ALA A 151 -2.07 -21.17 6.53
CA ALA A 151 -2.14 -22.22 7.55
C ALA A 151 -2.15 -21.65 8.97
N SER A 152 -1.40 -20.56 9.24
CA SER A 152 -1.40 -19.90 10.55
C SER A 152 -2.78 -19.34 10.90
N LEU A 153 -3.44 -18.65 9.97
CA LEU A 153 -4.80 -18.13 10.18
C LEU A 153 -5.81 -19.26 10.39
N GLN A 154 -5.71 -20.33 9.60
CA GLN A 154 -6.54 -21.51 9.79
C GLN A 154 -6.32 -22.15 11.16
N ASN A 155 -5.07 -22.24 11.62
CA ASN A 155 -4.73 -22.76 12.94
C ASN A 155 -5.23 -21.88 14.08
N GLN A 156 -5.21 -20.55 13.94
CA GLN A 156 -5.84 -19.63 14.90
C GLN A 156 -7.34 -19.89 14.98
N LYS A 157 -8.02 -20.04 13.84
CA LYS A 157 -9.46 -20.37 13.80
C LYS A 157 -9.76 -21.72 14.44
N LEU A 158 -8.93 -22.73 14.18
CA LEU A 158 -9.06 -24.06 14.79
C LEU A 158 -8.91 -23.99 16.31
N LYS A 159 -7.90 -23.26 16.79
CA LYS A 159 -7.68 -23.04 18.23
C LYS A 159 -8.86 -22.33 18.88
N ALA A 160 -9.37 -21.26 18.26
CA ALA A 160 -10.55 -20.55 18.77
C ALA A 160 -11.80 -21.46 18.82
N THR A 161 -12.00 -22.29 17.78
CA THR A 161 -13.11 -23.25 17.74
C THR A 161 -12.95 -24.33 18.83
N TYR A 162 -11.73 -24.81 19.05
CA TYR A 162 -11.39 -25.73 20.12
C TYR A 162 -11.68 -25.12 21.50
N GLU A 163 -11.22 -23.90 21.77
CA GLU A 163 -11.45 -23.20 23.04
C GLU A 163 -12.94 -23.03 23.33
N ALA A 164 -13.72 -22.64 22.31
CA ALA A 164 -15.17 -22.52 22.42
C ALA A 164 -15.87 -23.86 22.74
N ARG A 165 -15.36 -24.98 22.21
CA ARG A 165 -15.88 -26.33 22.53
C ARG A 165 -15.45 -26.78 23.93
N MET A 166 -14.19 -26.55 24.30
CA MET A 166 -13.64 -26.88 25.61
C MET A 166 -14.36 -26.14 26.74
N ALA A 167 -14.76 -24.88 26.51
CA ALA A 167 -15.53 -24.09 27.48
C ALA A 167 -16.95 -24.64 27.73
N ARG A 168 -17.51 -25.38 26.78
CA ARG A 168 -18.85 -25.98 26.88
C ARG A 168 -18.83 -27.42 27.41
N LEU A 169 -17.66 -28.05 27.47
CA LEU A 169 -17.50 -29.45 27.88
C LEU A 169 -17.38 -29.57 29.40
N ASP A 170 -18.25 -30.39 30.00
CA ASP A 170 -18.23 -30.66 31.43
C ASP A 170 -16.88 -31.24 31.89
N PRO A 171 -16.37 -30.87 33.08
CA PRO A 171 -15.18 -31.45 33.67
C PRO A 171 -15.21 -32.98 33.82
N SER A 172 -16.39 -33.59 33.89
CA SER A 172 -16.58 -35.04 33.96
C SER A 172 -16.26 -35.78 32.67
N GLN A 173 -16.26 -35.09 31.52
CA GLN A 173 -16.08 -35.69 30.19
C GLN A 173 -14.59 -35.76 29.79
N ALA A 174 -13.75 -36.34 30.65
CA ALA A 174 -12.29 -36.36 30.49
C ALA A 174 -11.83 -36.99 29.17
N MET A 175 -12.43 -38.11 28.74
CA MET A 175 -12.06 -38.80 27.50
C MET A 175 -12.30 -37.94 26.26
N GLN A 176 -13.41 -37.20 26.22
CA GLN A 176 -13.73 -36.30 25.11
C GLN A 176 -12.78 -35.10 25.04
N LYS A 177 -12.42 -34.54 26.20
CA LYS A 177 -11.40 -33.47 26.29
C LYS A 177 -10.07 -33.93 25.73
N THR A 178 -9.59 -35.11 26.13
CA THR A 178 -8.33 -35.67 25.61
C THR A 178 -8.39 -35.92 24.10
N SER A 179 -9.49 -36.51 23.61
CA SER A 179 -9.69 -36.75 22.17
C SER A 179 -9.66 -35.45 21.37
N LEU A 180 -10.35 -34.42 21.84
CA LEU A 180 -10.42 -33.12 21.18
C LEU A 180 -9.05 -32.41 21.16
N THR A 181 -8.30 -32.47 22.25
CA THR A 181 -6.93 -31.91 22.34
C THR A 181 -6.00 -32.57 21.32
N LEU A 182 -5.97 -33.89 21.27
CA LEU A 182 -5.13 -34.62 20.32
C LEU A 182 -5.54 -34.35 18.87
N SER A 183 -6.85 -34.25 18.61
CA SER A 183 -7.36 -33.91 17.29
C SER A 183 -6.92 -32.51 16.84
N LEU A 184 -6.97 -31.51 17.73
CA LEU A 184 -6.48 -30.16 17.41
C LEU A 184 -4.99 -30.18 17.08
N GLN A 185 -4.18 -30.83 17.93
CA GLN A 185 -2.72 -30.92 17.74
C GLN A 185 -2.37 -31.55 16.39
N ARG A 186 -3.04 -32.66 16.04
CA ARG A 186 -2.85 -33.33 14.75
C ARG A 186 -3.18 -32.40 13.59
N GLN A 187 -4.34 -31.73 13.64
CA GLN A 187 -4.80 -30.87 12.54
C GLN A 187 -3.89 -29.64 12.37
N MET A 188 -3.45 -29.03 13.47
CA MET A 188 -2.51 -27.91 13.42
C MET A 188 -1.18 -28.31 12.79
N MET A 189 -0.65 -29.47 13.18
CA MET A 189 0.60 -29.98 12.63
C MET A 189 0.47 -30.34 11.15
N GLU A 190 -0.61 -31.02 10.76
CA GLU A 190 -0.89 -31.38 9.37
C GLU A 190 -0.95 -30.14 8.46
N ASN A 191 -1.66 -29.10 8.90
CA ASN A 191 -1.73 -27.83 8.17
C ASN A 191 -0.35 -27.20 7.97
N LEU A 192 0.49 -27.20 9.01
CA LEU A 192 1.85 -26.64 8.93
C LEU A 192 2.75 -27.44 7.98
N VAL A 193 2.70 -28.77 8.04
CA VAL A 193 3.52 -29.64 7.17
C VAL A 193 3.15 -29.43 5.70
N ILE A 194 1.85 -29.37 5.39
CA ILE A 194 1.38 -29.15 4.02
C ILE A 194 1.79 -27.77 3.52
N ALA A 195 1.60 -26.73 4.34
CA ALA A 195 1.97 -25.38 3.99
C ALA A 195 3.47 -25.22 3.75
N LYS A 196 4.30 -25.76 4.64
CA LYS A 196 5.76 -25.72 4.51
C LYS A 196 6.23 -26.41 3.23
N ALA A 197 5.66 -27.58 2.91
CA ALA A 197 6.00 -28.28 1.66
C ALA A 197 5.65 -27.45 0.41
N ARG A 198 4.51 -26.75 0.43
CA ARG A 198 4.12 -25.83 -0.66
C ARG A 198 5.06 -24.65 -0.77
N GLU A 199 5.44 -24.05 0.35
CA GLU A 199 6.36 -22.93 0.39
C GLU A 199 7.75 -23.33 -0.11
N GLU A 200 8.32 -24.44 0.35
CA GLU A 200 9.62 -24.95 -0.15
C GLU A 200 9.57 -25.22 -1.66
N THR A 201 8.45 -25.73 -2.17
CA THR A 201 8.26 -25.95 -3.61
C THR A 201 8.27 -24.63 -4.38
N LEU A 202 7.63 -23.59 -3.87
CA LEU A 202 7.63 -22.25 -4.46
C LEU A 202 9.02 -21.61 -4.39
N GLN A 203 9.70 -21.71 -3.24
CA GLN A 203 11.05 -21.20 -3.05
C GLN A 203 12.04 -21.82 -4.02
N ARG A 204 12.06 -23.15 -4.16
CA ARG A 204 12.93 -23.85 -5.13
C ARG A 204 12.70 -23.35 -6.57
N LYS A 205 11.43 -23.14 -6.97
CA LYS A 205 11.12 -22.62 -8.32
C LYS A 205 11.63 -21.19 -8.51
N MET A 206 11.54 -20.34 -7.49
CA MET A 206 12.02 -18.97 -7.55
C MET A 206 13.56 -18.92 -7.61
N GLU A 207 14.22 -19.74 -6.80
CA GLU A 207 15.68 -19.86 -6.79
C GLU A 207 16.22 -20.44 -8.09
N GLU A 208 15.59 -21.48 -8.64
CA GLU A 208 15.97 -22.06 -9.93
C GLU A 208 15.87 -21.02 -11.06
N ARG A 209 14.77 -20.25 -11.10
CA ARG A 209 14.62 -19.15 -12.07
C ARG A 209 15.72 -18.11 -11.90
N ARG A 210 16.01 -17.72 -10.66
CA ARG A 210 17.08 -16.75 -10.34
C ARG A 210 18.44 -17.25 -10.82
N LEU A 211 18.76 -18.52 -10.56
CA LEU A 211 20.01 -19.15 -10.99
C LEU A 211 20.10 -19.22 -12.52
N ARG A 212 19.04 -19.62 -13.22
CA ARG A 212 19.05 -19.66 -14.69
C ARG A 212 19.28 -18.28 -15.31
N LEU A 213 18.64 -17.24 -14.78
CA LEU A 213 18.87 -15.86 -15.23
C LEU A 213 20.31 -15.41 -14.94
N GLN A 214 20.82 -15.74 -13.75
CA GLN A 214 22.20 -15.43 -13.36
C GLN A 214 23.21 -16.16 -14.25
N GLU A 215 23.02 -17.44 -14.54
CA GLU A 215 23.87 -18.20 -15.47
C GLU A 215 23.82 -17.65 -16.89
N ALA A 216 22.64 -17.23 -17.37
CA ALA A 216 22.52 -16.58 -18.68
C ALA A 216 23.28 -15.25 -18.71
N ALA A 217 23.15 -14.43 -17.66
CA ALA A 217 23.92 -13.19 -17.53
C ALA A 217 25.44 -13.48 -17.47
N ASN A 218 25.87 -14.45 -16.67
CA ASN A 218 27.27 -14.84 -16.55
C ASN A 218 27.83 -15.41 -17.87
N ARG A 219 27.03 -16.20 -18.62
CA ARG A 219 27.41 -16.67 -19.96
C ARG A 219 27.56 -15.52 -20.95
N CYS A 220 26.64 -14.54 -20.95
CA CYS A 220 26.75 -13.35 -21.80
C CYS A 220 27.96 -12.49 -21.43
N VAL A 221 28.22 -12.30 -20.14
CA VAL A 221 29.39 -11.55 -19.65
C VAL A 221 30.69 -12.28 -20.02
N SER A 222 30.76 -13.60 -19.84
CA SER A 222 31.94 -14.39 -20.21
C SER A 222 32.18 -14.40 -21.73
N ALA A 223 31.13 -14.52 -22.54
CA ALA A 223 31.23 -14.41 -24.00
C ALA A 223 31.65 -13.00 -24.45
N GLY A 224 31.13 -11.95 -23.80
CA GLY A 224 31.54 -10.57 -24.04
C GLY A 224 32.98 -10.28 -23.62
N LEU A 225 33.44 -10.84 -22.51
CA LEU A 225 34.83 -10.75 -22.04
C LEU A 225 35.78 -11.50 -22.97
N SER A 226 35.41 -12.69 -23.47
CA SER A 226 36.20 -13.39 -24.51
C SER A 226 36.24 -12.62 -25.83
N ALA A 227 35.19 -11.89 -26.21
CA ALA A 227 35.21 -11.00 -27.37
C ALA A 227 36.10 -9.76 -27.15
N VAL A 228 36.17 -9.24 -25.91
CA VAL A 228 37.05 -8.12 -25.52
C VAL A 228 38.52 -8.54 -25.41
N VAL A 229 38.81 -9.73 -24.87
CA VAL A 229 40.18 -10.26 -24.70
C VAL A 229 40.71 -10.88 -25.99
N GLY A 230 39.85 -11.45 -26.84
CA GLY A 230 40.20 -11.90 -28.20
C GLY A 230 40.31 -10.78 -29.24
N GLY A 231 39.90 -9.56 -28.87
CA GLY A 231 39.85 -8.38 -29.73
C GLY A 231 41.16 -7.59 -29.89
N LEU A 232 42.33 -8.21 -29.66
CA LEU A 232 43.62 -7.66 -30.05
C LEU A 232 44.18 -8.30 -31.34
N GLY A 233 43.35 -8.99 -32.12
CA GLY A 233 43.75 -9.55 -33.41
C GLY A 233 42.59 -9.66 -34.40
N GLY A 234 42.54 -8.73 -35.36
CA GLY A 234 41.97 -8.99 -36.69
C GLY A 234 40.45 -8.91 -36.85
N SER A 235 40.00 -7.77 -37.38
CA SER A 235 38.94 -7.62 -38.40
C SER A 235 37.95 -8.77 -38.65
N LEU A 236 36.69 -8.58 -38.24
CA LEU A 236 35.44 -8.62 -39.04
C LEU A 236 34.24 -8.87 -38.10
N CYS A 237 33.43 -7.84 -37.87
CA CYS A 237 32.11 -7.98 -37.24
C CYS A 237 31.03 -8.14 -38.32
N PRO A 238 30.18 -9.19 -38.30
CA PRO A 238 28.87 -9.11 -38.90
C PRO A 238 27.88 -8.57 -37.84
N ARG A 239 27.60 -7.28 -37.98
CA ARG A 239 26.33 -6.58 -37.66
C ARG A 239 25.27 -7.44 -36.93
N VAL A 240 25.25 -7.39 -35.60
CA VAL A 240 24.04 -7.67 -34.80
C VAL A 240 23.41 -6.32 -34.45
N GLN A 241 22.25 -6.04 -35.05
CA GLN A 241 21.47 -4.83 -34.77
C GLN A 241 20.99 -4.84 -33.31
N PRO A 242 21.20 -3.77 -32.52
CA PRO A 242 20.53 -3.60 -31.24
C PRO A 242 19.07 -3.20 -31.47
N TRP A 243 18.13 -3.94 -30.88
CA TRP A 243 16.74 -3.53 -30.70
C TRP A 243 16.65 -2.44 -29.61
N ALA A 244 17.26 -1.29 -29.85
CA ALA A 244 17.09 -0.09 -29.03
C ALA A 244 16.33 0.95 -29.84
N GLN A 245 15.02 0.75 -29.98
CA GLN A 245 14.08 1.81 -30.31
C GLN A 245 13.16 2.00 -29.13
N LEU A 246 12.90 3.28 -28.83
CA LEU A 246 12.09 3.85 -27.75
C LEU A 246 12.89 3.89 -26.43
N ILE A 247 13.27 5.04 -25.86
CA ILE A 247 12.51 6.28 -25.64
C ILE A 247 13.53 7.44 -25.47
N LEU A 248 13.42 8.50 -26.27
CA LEU A 248 14.01 9.82 -25.98
C LEU A 248 12.95 10.67 -25.25
N PRO A 249 13.29 11.44 -24.20
CA PRO A 249 12.58 12.66 -23.83
C PRO A 249 13.12 13.88 -24.62
N PRO A 250 12.31 14.94 -24.82
CA PRO A 250 12.64 16.08 -25.69
C PRO A 250 13.37 17.23 -24.94
N GLY A 251 14.20 17.96 -25.69
CA GLY A 251 14.73 19.30 -25.33
C GLY A 251 15.99 19.25 -24.45
N GLY A 252 17.15 19.79 -24.80
CA GLY A 252 17.47 20.88 -25.70
C GLY A 252 17.87 22.12 -24.90
N SER A 253 19.16 22.22 -24.53
CA SER A 253 19.86 23.50 -24.34
C SER A 253 21.37 23.26 -24.31
N ALA A 254 22.03 23.76 -25.36
CA ALA A 254 23.47 23.82 -25.47
C ALA A 254 24.02 24.93 -24.56
N VAL A 255 25.03 24.62 -23.75
CA VAL A 255 25.87 25.63 -23.11
C VAL A 255 27.25 25.52 -23.74
N ARG A 256 27.56 26.51 -24.58
CA ARG A 256 28.92 26.80 -25.07
C ARG A 256 29.55 27.75 -24.05
N LEU A 257 30.64 27.34 -23.42
CA LEU A 257 31.47 28.21 -22.60
C LEU A 257 32.81 28.47 -23.31
N PRO A 258 33.42 29.65 -23.08
CA PRO A 258 34.50 30.23 -23.88
C PRO A 258 35.84 29.50 -23.76
#